data_AF-A0A101A1N9-F1
#
_entry.id   AF-A0A101A1N9-F1
#
_cell.length_a   1.000
_cell.length_b   1.000
_cell.length_c   1.000
_cell.angle_alpha   90.00
_cell.angle_beta   90.00
_cell.angle_gamma   90.00
#
_symmetry.space_group_name_H-M   'P 1'
#
loop_
_entity.id
_entity.type
_entity.pdbx_description
1 polymer ?
#
loop_
_entity_poly.entity_id
_entity_poly.type
_entity_poly.pdbx_seq_one_letter_code
_entity_poly.pdbx_strand_id
1 'polypeptide(L)'
;MTKIFAILAFTIGISITTAPTALGDQDSYLQRIEPKMAHLTRAQILTEGQKVCRFIRSGHPSSDAVPMVIEDLAISVPAAVDLIIAAVVELGC
;
A
#
# COMPACT_ATOMS: atom_id res chain seq x y z
N MET A 1 58.92 -9.45 3.90
CA MET A 1 57.76 -10.21 3.36
C MET A 1 56.55 -9.95 4.25
N THR A 2 55.73 -8.93 3.97
CA THR A 2 54.36 -8.86 4.54
C THR A 2 53.50 -7.97 3.65
N LYS A 3 52.35 -8.48 3.23
CA LYS A 3 51.56 -8.08 2.06
C LYS A 3 50.57 -6.97 2.43
N ILE A 4 50.53 -5.91 1.63
CA ILE A 4 49.52 -4.84 1.71
C ILE A 4 48.17 -5.43 1.29
N PHE A 5 47.23 -5.52 2.23
CA PHE A 5 45.83 -5.87 1.94
C PHE A 5 45.10 -4.60 1.50
N ALA A 6 44.94 -4.44 0.18
CA ALA A 6 44.03 -3.45 -0.38
C ALA A 6 42.60 -3.97 -0.24
N ILE A 7 41.83 -3.41 0.70
CA ILE A 7 40.39 -3.66 0.83
C ILE A 7 39.69 -2.66 -0.08
N LEU A 8 39.32 -3.11 -1.28
CA LEU A 8 38.46 -2.37 -2.20
C LEU A 8 37.00 -2.59 -1.75
N ALA A 9 36.49 -1.70 -0.91
CA ALA A 9 35.08 -1.70 -0.52
C ALA A 9 34.23 -1.11 -1.67
N PHE A 10 33.71 -1.97 -2.55
CA PHE A 10 32.73 -1.59 -3.56
C PHE A 10 31.33 -1.64 -2.93
N THR A 11 30.91 -0.54 -2.31
CA THR A 11 29.52 -0.39 -1.81
C THR A 11 28.62 0.02 -2.96
N ILE A 12 27.88 -0.94 -3.51
CA ILE A 12 26.80 -0.68 -4.47
C ILE A 12 25.63 -0.11 -3.68
N GLY A 13 25.52 1.22 -3.63
CA GLY A 13 24.34 1.90 -3.12
C GLY A 13 23.19 1.71 -4.09
N ILE A 14 22.32 0.74 -3.83
CA ILE A 14 21.04 0.61 -4.53
C ILE A 14 20.14 1.70 -3.95
N SER A 15 20.15 2.86 -4.58
CA SER A 15 19.18 3.92 -4.31
C SER A 15 17.80 3.45 -4.78
N ILE A 16 17.03 2.82 -3.90
CA ILE A 16 15.59 2.70 -4.07
C ILE A 16 15.00 4.11 -4.02
N THR A 17 14.85 4.73 -5.19
CA THR A 17 14.04 5.93 -5.33
C THR A 17 12.59 5.51 -5.10
N THR A 18 12.13 5.52 -3.85
CA THR A 18 10.70 5.49 -3.56
C THR A 18 10.14 6.77 -4.15
N ALA A 19 9.49 6.69 -5.32
CA ALA A 19 8.69 7.79 -5.82
C ALA A 19 7.82 8.26 -4.65
N PRO A 20 7.76 9.57 -4.35
CA PRO A 20 6.96 10.04 -3.23
C PRO A 20 5.52 9.66 -3.53
N THR A 21 5.03 8.62 -2.87
CA THR A 21 3.60 8.47 -2.68
C THR A 21 3.21 9.73 -1.95
N ALA A 22 2.43 10.59 -2.60
CA ALA A 22 2.01 11.86 -2.03
C ALA A 22 1.54 11.62 -0.59
N LEU A 23 2.33 12.06 0.40
CA LEU A 23 2.10 11.69 1.81
C LEU A 23 0.69 12.12 2.27
N GLY A 24 0.11 13.15 1.64
CA GLY A 24 -1.25 13.63 1.94
C GLY A 24 -2.39 12.67 1.57
N ASP A 25 -2.24 11.87 0.50
CA ASP A 25 -3.26 10.90 0.07
C ASP A 25 -3.39 9.75 1.08
N GLN A 26 -2.26 9.27 1.59
CA GLN A 26 -2.20 8.14 2.52
C GLN A 26 -2.76 8.50 3.90
N ASP A 27 -2.45 9.69 4.41
CA ASP A 27 -2.96 10.14 5.71
C ASP A 27 -4.48 10.38 5.66
N SER A 28 -4.99 10.97 4.58
CA SER A 28 -6.42 11.22 4.38
C SER A 28 -7.20 9.90 4.24
N TYR A 29 -6.63 8.95 3.50
CA TYR A 29 -7.14 7.58 3.41
C TYR A 29 -7.21 6.88 4.77
N LEU A 30 -6.14 6.94 5.56
CA LEU A 30 -6.11 6.35 6.90
C LEU A 30 -7.13 7.00 7.84
N GLN A 31 -7.20 8.34 7.88
CA GLN A 31 -8.17 9.07 8.71
C GLN A 31 -9.63 8.67 8.40
N ARG A 32 -9.94 8.35 7.15
CA ARG A 32 -11.28 7.92 6.73
C ARG A 32 -11.61 6.48 7.14
N ILE A 33 -10.62 5.59 7.14
CA ILE A 33 -10.84 4.14 7.29
C ILE A 33 -10.53 3.61 8.70
N GLU A 34 -9.48 4.06 9.37
CA GLU A 34 -9.13 3.64 10.73
C GLU A 34 -10.31 3.64 11.72
N PRO A 35 -11.16 4.69 11.79
CA PRO A 35 -12.28 4.69 12.74
C PRO A 35 -13.35 3.63 12.43
N LYS A 36 -13.46 3.17 11.17
CA LYS A 36 -14.39 2.12 10.74
C LYS A 36 -13.80 0.71 10.91
N MET A 37 -12.48 0.61 11.01
CA MET A 37 -11.73 -0.65 10.96
C MET A 37 -10.75 -0.77 12.11
N ALA A 38 -11.21 -0.51 13.34
CA ALA A 38 -10.38 -0.50 14.54
C ALA A 38 -9.67 -1.84 14.86
N HIS A 39 -10.11 -2.94 14.25
CA HIS A 39 -9.48 -4.26 14.38
C HIS A 39 -8.33 -4.48 13.40
N LEU A 40 -8.17 -3.61 12.39
CA LEU A 40 -7.09 -3.66 11.43
C LEU A 40 -5.94 -2.73 11.84
N THR A 41 -4.74 -3.08 11.41
CA THR A 41 -3.59 -2.18 11.57
C THR A 41 -3.54 -1.17 10.43
N ARG A 42 -2.95 0.00 10.69
CA ARG A 42 -2.65 1.00 9.64
C ARG A 42 -1.93 0.41 8.43
N ALA A 43 -0.99 -0.50 8.69
CA ALA A 43 -0.24 -1.18 7.64
C ALA A 43 -1.15 -2.06 6.77
N GLN A 44 -2.08 -2.80 7.36
CA GLN A 44 -3.07 -3.60 6.61
C GLN A 44 -3.95 -2.71 5.75
N ILE A 45 -4.50 -1.63 6.33
CA ILE A 45 -5.37 -0.67 5.61
C ILE A 45 -4.63 -0.06 4.40
N LEU A 46 -3.40 0.43 4.60
CA LEU A 46 -2.58 1.02 3.53
C LEU A 46 -2.19 -0.01 2.47
N THR A 47 -1.75 -1.19 2.89
CA THR A 47 -1.32 -2.25 1.96
C THR A 47 -2.48 -2.65 1.05
N GLU A 48 -3.68 -2.80 1.64
CA GLU A 48 -4.86 -3.20 0.89
C GLU A 48 -5.36 -2.09 -0.03
N GLY A 49 -5.39 -0.83 0.43
CA GLY A 49 -5.73 0.30 -0.44
C GLY A 49 -4.80 0.43 -1.65
N GLN A 50 -3.50 0.22 -1.46
CA GLN A 50 -2.55 0.18 -2.57
C GLN A 50 -2.75 -1.02 -3.50
N LYS A 51 -3.17 -2.17 -2.96
CA LYS A 51 -3.51 -3.37 -3.74
C LYS A 51 -4.72 -3.11 -4.64
N VAL A 52 -5.77 -2.50 -4.10
CA VAL A 52 -6.94 -2.03 -4.84
C VAL A 52 -6.52 -1.09 -5.97
N CYS A 53 -5.69 -0.08 -5.69
CA CYS A 53 -5.26 0.84 -6.74
C CYS A 53 -4.43 0.17 -7.84
N ARG A 54 -3.55 -0.78 -7.51
CA ARG A 54 -2.83 -1.56 -8.54
C ARG A 54 -3.79 -2.38 -9.39
N PHE A 55 -4.79 -3.00 -8.76
CA PHE A 55 -5.82 -3.77 -9.44
C PHE A 55 -6.62 -2.89 -10.42
N ILE A 56 -7.08 -1.72 -9.98
CA ILE A 56 -7.83 -0.79 -10.85
C ILE A 56 -6.95 -0.28 -12.01
N ARG A 57 -5.71 0.13 -11.72
CA ARG A 57 -4.76 0.59 -12.74
C ARG A 57 -4.39 -0.49 -13.76
N SER A 58 -4.61 -1.77 -13.44
CA SER A 58 -4.43 -2.88 -14.38
C SER A 58 -5.61 -3.08 -15.34
N GLY A 59 -6.65 -2.23 -15.26
CA GLY A 59 -7.80 -2.23 -16.16
C GLY A 59 -9.05 -2.93 -15.61
N HIS A 60 -9.02 -3.39 -14.36
CA HIS A 60 -10.18 -4.01 -13.71
C HIS A 60 -11.05 -2.94 -13.04
N PRO A 61 -12.39 -3.09 -13.05
CA PRO A 61 -13.27 -2.18 -12.33
C PRO A 61 -13.13 -2.37 -10.82
N SER A 62 -13.40 -1.30 -10.06
CA SER A 62 -13.29 -1.31 -8.59
C SER A 62 -14.21 -2.33 -7.89
N SER A 63 -15.36 -2.65 -8.50
CA SER A 63 -16.29 -3.68 -8.01
C SER A 63 -15.64 -5.07 -7.91
N ASP A 64 -14.70 -5.36 -8.79
CA ASP A 64 -14.09 -6.69 -8.89
C ASP A 64 -12.99 -6.87 -7.84
N ALA A 65 -12.62 -5.80 -7.12
CA ALA A 65 -11.70 -5.85 -5.99
C ALA A 65 -12.39 -6.28 -4.68
N VAL A 66 -13.72 -6.28 -4.60
CA VAL A 66 -14.47 -6.66 -3.39
C VAL A 66 -14.08 -8.05 -2.84
N PRO A 67 -14.05 -9.15 -3.64
CA PRO A 67 -13.66 -10.45 -3.12
C PRO A 67 -12.23 -10.46 -2.58
N MET A 68 -11.29 -9.82 -3.28
CA MET A 68 -9.89 -9.68 -2.86
C MET A 68 -9.79 -9.06 -1.45
N VAL A 69 -10.42 -7.89 -1.26
CA VAL A 69 -10.36 -7.16 0.01
C VAL A 69 -11.00 -7.93 1.16
N ILE A 70 -12.11 -8.63 0.90
CA ILE A 70 -12.77 -9.49 1.89
C ILE A 70 -11.84 -10.64 2.30
N GLU A 71 -11.20 -11.29 1.33
CA GLU A 71 -10.31 -12.42 1.56
C GLU A 71 -9.03 -12.02 2.29
N ASP A 72 -8.41 -10.89 1.91
CA ASP A 72 -7.15 -10.43 2.51
C ASP A 72 -7.32 -9.91 3.95
N LEU A 73 -8.45 -9.26 4.25
CA LEU A 73 -8.67 -8.61 5.54
C LEU A 73 -9.68 -9.32 6.44
N ALA A 74 -10.36 -10.37 5.94
CA ALA A 74 -11.42 -11.10 6.64
C ALA A 74 -12.54 -10.17 7.17
N ILE A 75 -12.93 -9.18 6.36
CA ILE A 75 -13.96 -8.17 6.70
C ILE A 75 -15.27 -8.41 5.97
N SER A 76 -16.33 -7.74 6.40
CA SER A 76 -17.63 -7.80 5.74
C SER A 76 -17.62 -7.07 4.40
N VAL A 77 -18.51 -7.48 3.49
CA VAL A 77 -18.73 -6.82 2.19
C VAL A 77 -18.88 -5.29 2.31
N PRO A 78 -19.74 -4.73 3.19
CA PRO A 78 -19.86 -3.26 3.29
C PRO A 78 -18.57 -2.58 3.75
N ALA A 79 -17.78 -3.23 4.62
CA ALA A 79 -16.48 -2.71 5.03
C ALA A 79 -15.48 -2.72 3.86
N ALA A 80 -15.45 -3.79 3.06
CA ALA A 80 -14.61 -3.87 1.86
C ALA A 80 -14.97 -2.79 0.83
N VAL A 81 -16.27 -2.56 0.59
CA VAL A 81 -16.74 -1.49 -0.31
C VAL A 81 -16.32 -0.11 0.20
N ASP A 82 -16.47 0.16 1.51
CA ASP A 82 -16.02 1.41 2.11
C ASP A 82 -14.51 1.66 1.90
N LEU A 83 -13.69 0.61 2.09
CA LEU A 83 -12.25 0.66 1.85
C LEU A 83 -11.93 0.97 0.39
N ILE A 84 -12.57 0.27 -0.55
CA ILE A 84 -12.35 0.46 -1.99
C ILE A 84 -12.72 1.89 -2.40
N ILE A 85 -13.85 2.42 -1.93
CA ILE A 85 -14.24 3.81 -2.20
C ILE A 85 -13.22 4.79 -1.63
N ALA A 86 -12.70 4.55 -0.41
CA ALA A 86 -11.65 5.40 0.15
C ALA A 86 -10.35 5.32 -0.64
N ALA A 87 -9.95 4.14 -1.10
CA ALA A 87 -8.76 3.99 -1.91
C ALA A 87 -8.91 4.76 -3.24
N VAL A 88 -10.05 4.64 -3.91
CA VAL A 88 -10.34 5.37 -5.15
C VAL A 88 -10.25 6.89 -4.94
N VAL A 89 -10.97 7.40 -3.93
CA VAL A 89 -11.08 8.84 -3.68
C VAL A 89 -9.78 9.44 -3.13
N GLU A 90 -9.18 8.79 -2.15
CA GLU A 90 -8.07 9.34 -1.34
C GLU A 90 -6.70 8.83 -1.78
N LEU A 91 -6.59 7.80 -2.65
CA LEU A 91 -5.30 7.33 -3.21
C LEU A 91 -5.17 7.56 -4.73
N GLY A 92 -6.20 8.17 -5.35
CA GLY A 92 -6.18 8.55 -6.77
C GLY A 92 -6.09 7.35 -7.71
N CYS A 93 -6.97 6.37 -7.50
CA CYS A 93 -7.27 5.31 -8.45
C CYS A 93 -8.79 5.26 -8.69
#